data_AF-A0A3N0CIZ2-F1
#
_entry.id   AF-A0A3N0CIZ2-F1
#
_cell.length_a   1.000
_cell.length_b   1.000
_cell.length_c   1.000
_cell.angle_alpha   90.00
_cell.angle_beta   90.00
_cell.angle_gamma   90.00
#
_symmetry.space_group_name_H-M   'P 1'
#
loop_
_entity.id
_entity.type
_entity.pdbx_description
1 polymer ?
#
loop_
_entity_poly.entity_id
_entity_poly.type
_entity_poly.pdbx_seq_one_letter_code
_entity_poly.pdbx_strand_id
1 'polypeptide(L)'
;MAPELVEAFPPGDFLTEELEARHWPQSDFALILGRPAQFVSEIISGKKEITRESAAQIGAALGTGPEYWLNLQNAYLLWNQSQSDTVRRELDDVRLRARMNELAPVSLMRKRGLLTGDTLAQQASELVELFQIAYIEDTPRFLAAARRSNSDEEPTPTQKAWLACARKHAQEISVSTYDPAGLEQLAEQLSRLLADASKFSTLPSLGIAS
;
A
#
# COMPACT_ATOMS: atom_id res chain seq x y z
N MET A 1 -12.29 1.37 6.97
CA MET A 1 -13.43 0.51 6.56
C MET A 1 -14.06 1.21 5.36
N ALA A 2 -13.87 0.69 4.14
CA ALA A 2 -14.60 1.23 2.99
C ALA A 2 -16.09 1.00 3.27
N PRO A 3 -16.99 1.98 3.05
CA PRO A 3 -18.41 1.70 3.15
C PRO A 3 -18.70 0.52 2.23
N GLU A 4 -19.40 -0.51 2.75
CA GLU A 4 -20.05 -1.48 1.89
C GLU A 4 -20.79 -0.67 0.84
N LEU A 5 -20.40 -0.83 -0.42
CA LEU A 5 -21.04 -0.11 -1.50
C LEU A 5 -22.46 -0.68 -1.59
N VAL A 6 -23.38 -0.01 -0.87
CA VAL A 6 -24.82 -0.14 -1.03
C VAL A 6 -25.08 -0.20 -2.52
N GLU A 7 -25.87 -1.18 -2.96
CA GLU A 7 -26.26 -1.35 -4.36
C GLU A 7 -26.46 0.02 -5.02
N ALA A 8 -25.53 0.38 -5.91
CA ALA A 8 -25.57 1.67 -6.56
C ALA A 8 -26.52 1.55 -7.75
N PHE A 9 -27.62 2.29 -7.70
CA PHE A 9 -28.55 2.33 -8.83
C PHE A 9 -27.90 3.02 -10.03
N PRO A 10 -28.10 2.51 -11.26
CA PRO A 10 -27.64 3.16 -12.47
C PRO A 10 -28.11 4.62 -12.56
N PRO A 11 -27.26 5.56 -13.03
CA PRO A 11 -27.66 6.95 -13.21
C PRO A 11 -28.83 7.13 -14.19
N GLY A 12 -29.03 6.17 -15.09
CA GLY A 12 -30.16 6.12 -16.02
C GLY A 12 -31.52 5.94 -15.33
N ASP A 13 -31.57 5.25 -14.20
CA ASP A 13 -32.80 5.04 -13.43
C ASP A 13 -33.21 6.34 -12.75
N PHE A 14 -32.26 7.03 -12.09
CA PHE A 14 -32.49 8.37 -11.54
C PHE A 14 -32.92 9.38 -12.61
N LEU A 15 -32.31 9.31 -13.80
CA LEU A 15 -32.73 10.17 -14.91
C LEU A 15 -34.17 9.87 -15.33
N THR A 16 -34.57 8.60 -15.35
CA THR A 16 -35.94 8.19 -15.67
C THR A 16 -36.92 8.75 -14.64
N GLU A 17 -36.63 8.61 -13.35
CA GLU A 17 -37.47 9.14 -12.27
C GLU A 17 -37.63 10.67 -12.35
N GLU A 18 -36.56 11.41 -12.62
CA GLU A 18 -36.60 12.87 -12.77
C GLU A 18 -37.46 13.32 -13.96
N LEU A 19 -37.44 12.55 -15.06
CA LEU A 19 -38.28 12.80 -16.24
C LEU A 19 -39.74 12.45 -15.98
N GLU A 20 -40.01 11.33 -15.32
CA GLU A 20 -41.36 10.91 -14.94
C GLU A 20 -42.02 11.91 -13.99
N ALA A 21 -41.29 12.38 -12.97
CA ALA A 21 -41.79 13.39 -12.03
C ALA A 21 -42.20 14.70 -12.72
N ARG A 22 -41.53 15.05 -13.83
CA ARG A 22 -41.82 16.24 -14.66
C ARG A 22 -42.81 15.95 -15.79
N HIS A 23 -43.24 14.70 -15.96
CA HIS A 23 -44.05 14.24 -17.09
C HIS A 23 -43.39 14.56 -18.44
N TRP A 24 -42.06 14.48 -18.51
CA TRP A 24 -41.29 14.74 -19.73
C TRP A 24 -40.98 13.43 -20.45
N PRO A 25 -41.42 13.25 -21.71
CA PRO A 25 -40.96 12.12 -22.50
C PRO A 25 -39.48 12.30 -22.85
N GLN A 26 -38.75 11.19 -23.04
CA GLN A 26 -37.32 11.21 -23.37
C GLN A 26 -37.01 12.03 -24.64
N SER A 27 -37.93 12.04 -25.61
CA SER A 27 -37.84 12.85 -26.83
C SER A 27 -37.78 14.35 -26.52
N ASP A 28 -38.61 14.82 -25.60
CA ASP A 28 -38.71 16.23 -25.27
C ASP A 28 -37.50 16.65 -24.43
N PHE A 29 -37.05 15.79 -23.53
CA PHE A 29 -35.79 16.02 -22.83
C PHE A 29 -34.60 16.10 -23.78
N ALA A 30 -34.53 15.22 -24.79
CA ALA A 30 -33.48 15.28 -25.80
C ALA A 30 -33.50 16.61 -26.57
N LEU A 31 -34.69 17.13 -26.91
CA LEU A 31 -34.85 18.44 -27.52
C LEU A 31 -34.37 19.57 -26.60
N ILE A 32 -34.68 19.51 -25.29
CA ILE A 32 -34.19 20.48 -24.29
C ILE A 32 -32.66 20.48 -24.23
N LEU A 33 -32.02 19.31 -24.28
CA LEU A 33 -30.56 19.19 -24.29
C LEU A 33 -29.91 19.58 -25.63
N GLY A 34 -30.70 19.73 -26.70
CA GLY A 34 -30.18 19.87 -28.06
C GLY A 34 -29.44 18.63 -28.56
N ARG A 35 -29.88 17.43 -28.15
CA ARG A 35 -29.26 16.14 -28.47
C ARG A 35 -30.26 15.21 -29.19
N PRO A 36 -29.80 14.20 -29.96
CA PRO A 36 -30.68 13.17 -30.50
C PRO A 36 -31.38 12.36 -29.41
N ALA A 37 -32.62 11.91 -29.62
CA ALA A 37 -33.34 11.06 -28.65
C ALA A 37 -32.56 9.78 -28.26
N GLN A 38 -31.78 9.23 -29.21
CA GLN A 38 -30.89 8.11 -28.97
C GLN A 38 -29.87 8.39 -27.86
N PHE A 39 -29.39 9.64 -27.72
CA PHE A 39 -28.45 10.01 -26.66
C PHE A 39 -29.04 9.80 -25.27
N VAL A 40 -30.27 10.26 -25.05
CA VAL A 40 -30.98 10.11 -23.77
C VAL A 40 -31.33 8.64 -23.51
N SER A 41 -31.81 7.94 -24.54
CA SER A 41 -32.13 6.51 -24.44
C SER A 41 -30.90 5.66 -24.07
N GLU A 42 -29.72 5.97 -24.65
CA GLU A 42 -28.47 5.27 -24.33
C GLU A 42 -27.99 5.55 -22.89
N ILE A 43 -28.21 6.76 -22.35
CA ILE A 43 -27.91 7.07 -20.95
C ILE A 43 -28.84 6.29 -20.02
N ILE A 44 -30.14 6.29 -20.31
CA ILE A 44 -31.14 5.56 -19.51
C ILE A 44 -30.85 4.07 -19.50
N SER A 45 -30.51 3.48 -20.66
CA SER A 45 -30.16 2.07 -20.73
C SER A 45 -28.75 1.73 -20.23
N GLY A 46 -27.99 2.70 -19.71
CA GLY A 46 -26.61 2.52 -19.26
C GLY A 46 -25.58 2.20 -20.36
N LYS A 47 -25.94 2.37 -21.64
CA LYS A 47 -25.03 2.16 -22.79
C LYS A 47 -24.06 3.31 -22.98
N LYS A 48 -24.46 4.51 -22.59
CA LYS A 48 -23.64 5.72 -22.62
C LYS A 48 -23.51 6.26 -21.21
N GLU A 49 -22.27 6.51 -20.80
CA GLU A 49 -21.97 7.14 -19.53
C GLU A 49 -22.31 8.63 -19.55
N ILE A 50 -22.68 9.16 -18.39
CA ILE A 50 -22.79 10.59 -18.18
C ILE A 50 -21.38 11.18 -18.09
N THR A 51 -21.00 11.96 -19.10
CA THR A 51 -19.74 12.71 -19.14
C THR A 51 -19.90 14.07 -18.45
N ARG A 52 -18.79 14.79 -18.25
CA ARG A 52 -18.82 16.16 -17.70
C ARG A 52 -19.71 17.10 -18.53
N GLU A 53 -19.67 16.97 -19.85
CA GLU A 53 -20.47 17.78 -20.76
C GLU A 53 -21.96 17.45 -20.61
N SER A 54 -22.32 16.17 -20.61
CA SER A 54 -23.73 15.77 -20.48
C SER A 54 -24.29 16.05 -19.10
N ALA A 55 -23.49 15.88 -18.03
CA ALA A 55 -23.86 16.26 -16.67
C ALA A 55 -24.20 17.76 -16.56
N ALA A 56 -23.44 18.64 -17.22
CA ALA A 56 -23.73 20.07 -17.24
C ALA A 56 -25.05 20.38 -17.95
N GLN A 57 -25.31 19.72 -19.08
CA GLN A 57 -26.58 19.91 -19.81
C GLN A 57 -27.78 19.35 -19.03
N ILE A 58 -27.66 18.15 -18.48
CA ILE A 58 -28.71 17.51 -17.67
C ILE A 58 -28.98 18.35 -16.41
N GLY A 59 -27.93 18.80 -15.72
CA GLY A 59 -28.06 19.66 -14.55
C GLY A 59 -28.78 20.98 -14.86
N ALA A 60 -28.37 21.65 -15.93
CA ALA A 60 -29.03 22.88 -16.39
C ALA A 60 -30.51 22.66 -16.74
N ALA A 61 -30.85 21.52 -17.37
CA ALA A 61 -32.21 21.20 -17.77
C ALA A 61 -33.12 20.82 -16.59
N LEU A 62 -32.59 20.10 -15.59
CA LEU A 62 -33.38 19.58 -14.47
C LEU A 62 -33.33 20.48 -13.23
N GLY A 63 -32.51 21.53 -13.24
CA GLY A 63 -32.31 22.41 -12.09
C GLY A 63 -31.43 21.79 -11.00
N THR A 64 -30.58 20.84 -11.38
CA THR A 64 -29.63 20.17 -10.47
C THR A 64 -28.19 20.57 -10.81
N GLY A 65 -27.23 20.28 -9.93
CA GLY A 65 -25.81 20.48 -10.23
C GLY A 65 -25.25 19.40 -11.17
N PRO A 66 -24.26 19.70 -12.03
CA PRO A 66 -23.53 18.66 -12.78
C PRO A 66 -22.84 17.65 -11.87
N GLU A 67 -22.39 18.06 -10.69
CA GLU A 67 -21.73 17.20 -9.71
C GLU A 67 -22.65 16.09 -9.23
N TYR A 68 -23.96 16.36 -9.12
CA TYR A 68 -24.94 15.35 -8.72
C TYR A 68 -24.92 14.15 -9.67
N TRP A 69 -25.02 14.42 -10.98
CA TRP A 69 -25.03 13.37 -12.01
C TRP A 69 -23.69 12.65 -12.15
N LEU A 70 -22.58 13.38 -12.04
CA LEU A 70 -21.25 12.77 -12.04
C LEU A 70 -21.03 11.88 -10.82
N ASN A 71 -21.52 12.27 -9.65
CA ASN A 71 -21.41 11.46 -8.45
C ASN A 71 -22.23 10.17 -8.57
N LEU A 72 -23.44 10.22 -9.14
CA LEU A 72 -24.23 9.01 -9.44
C LEU A 72 -23.50 8.08 -10.40
N GLN A 73 -22.99 8.62 -11.52
CA GLN A 73 -22.22 7.86 -12.51
C GLN A 73 -20.98 7.20 -11.87
N ASN A 74 -20.19 7.96 -11.10
CA ASN A 74 -18.98 7.47 -10.47
C ASN A 74 -19.28 6.41 -9.41
N ALA A 75 -20.30 6.63 -8.57
CA ALA A 75 -20.71 5.65 -7.58
C ALA A 75 -21.12 4.32 -8.23
N TYR A 76 -21.91 4.38 -9.30
CA TYR A 76 -22.30 3.20 -10.07
C TYR A 76 -21.11 2.46 -10.69
N LEU A 77 -20.20 3.19 -11.35
CA LEU A 77 -19.01 2.58 -11.98
C LEU A 77 -18.07 1.95 -10.96
N LEU A 78 -17.83 2.61 -9.82
CA LEU A 78 -17.01 2.07 -8.74
C LEU A 78 -17.64 0.82 -8.12
N TRP A 79 -18.96 0.84 -7.88
CA TRP A 79 -19.69 -0.33 -7.41
C TRP A 79 -19.59 -1.48 -8.42
N ASN A 80 -19.89 -1.24 -9.69
CA ASN A 80 -19.83 -2.26 -10.75
C ASN A 80 -18.41 -2.83 -10.89
N GLN A 81 -17.39 -1.98 -10.85
CA GLN A 81 -15.98 -2.40 -10.86
C GLN A 81 -15.63 -3.28 -9.65
N SER A 82 -16.16 -2.94 -8.45
CA SER A 82 -15.90 -3.70 -7.22
C SER A 82 -16.53 -5.10 -7.20
N GLN A 83 -17.50 -5.36 -8.08
CA GLN A 83 -18.11 -6.69 -8.26
C GLN A 83 -17.19 -7.65 -9.03
N SER A 84 -16.19 -7.15 -9.75
CA SER A 84 -15.24 -7.99 -10.47
C SER A 84 -14.19 -8.58 -9.54
N ASP A 85 -14.20 -9.90 -9.38
CA ASP A 85 -13.19 -10.64 -8.61
C ASP A 85 -11.77 -10.40 -9.13
N THR A 86 -11.60 -10.25 -10.45
CA THR A 86 -10.29 -9.96 -11.05
C THR A 86 -9.78 -8.60 -10.60
N VAL A 87 -10.61 -7.56 -10.68
CA VAL A 87 -10.22 -6.21 -10.24
C VAL A 87 -9.95 -6.19 -8.74
N ARG A 88 -10.77 -6.88 -7.94
CA ARG A 88 -10.54 -7.00 -6.49
C ARG A 88 -9.17 -7.58 -6.20
N ARG A 89 -8.80 -8.69 -6.84
CA ARG A 89 -7.47 -9.32 -6.68
C ARG A 89 -6.35 -8.38 -7.09
N GLU A 90 -6.47 -7.70 -8.23
CA GLU A 90 -5.46 -6.74 -8.69
C GLU A 90 -5.27 -5.58 -7.69
N LEU A 91 -6.35 -5.08 -7.09
CA LEU A 91 -6.28 -4.03 -6.09
C LEU A 91 -5.65 -4.51 -4.77
N ASP A 92 -5.95 -5.74 -4.33
CA ASP A 92 -5.32 -6.35 -3.16
C ASP A 92 -3.81 -6.51 -3.38
N ASP A 93 -3.43 -6.91 -4.59
CA ASP A 93 -2.05 -6.99 -5.06
C ASP A 93 -1.32 -5.64 -5.00
N VAL A 94 -2.01 -4.55 -5.38
CA VAL A 94 -1.49 -3.17 -5.25
C VAL A 94 -1.30 -2.80 -3.78
N ARG A 95 -2.29 -3.08 -2.92
CA ARG A 95 -2.21 -2.81 -1.48
C ARG A 95 -1.05 -3.56 -0.84
N LEU A 96 -0.86 -4.83 -1.19
CA LEU A 96 0.22 -5.65 -0.67
C LEU A 96 1.59 -5.09 -1.09
N ARG A 97 1.77 -4.72 -2.36
CA ARG A 97 3.02 -4.07 -2.82
C ARG A 97 3.30 -2.76 -2.08
N ALA A 98 2.28 -1.93 -1.87
CA ALA A 98 2.42 -0.69 -1.11
C ALA A 98 2.88 -0.99 0.33
N ARG A 99 2.20 -1.92 1.00
CA ARG A 99 2.55 -2.32 2.37
C ARG A 99 3.98 -2.86 2.49
N MET A 100 4.40 -3.72 1.56
CA MET A 100 5.77 -4.22 1.55
C MET A 100 6.80 -3.09 1.41
N ASN A 101 6.51 -2.06 0.62
CA ASN A 101 7.41 -0.91 0.44
C ASN A 101 7.43 0.05 1.65
N GLU A 102 6.37 0.11 2.44
CA GLU A 102 6.38 0.80 3.74
C GLU A 102 7.30 0.10 4.75
N LEU A 103 7.38 -1.23 4.69
CA LEU A 103 8.20 -2.02 5.59
C LEU A 103 9.67 -2.06 5.17
N ALA A 104 9.94 -2.23 3.87
CA ALA A 104 11.27 -2.49 3.35
C ALA A 104 11.48 -1.94 1.92
N PRO A 105 12.72 -1.65 1.51
CA PRO A 105 13.03 -1.26 0.13
C PRO A 105 13.03 -2.50 -0.78
N VAL A 106 11.84 -3.02 -1.12
CA VAL A 106 11.63 -4.30 -1.83
C VAL A 106 12.51 -4.43 -3.08
N SER A 107 12.53 -3.41 -3.94
CA SER A 107 13.31 -3.42 -5.19
C SER A 107 14.81 -3.57 -4.94
N LEU A 108 15.34 -2.92 -3.90
CA LEU A 108 16.75 -3.02 -3.53
C LEU A 108 17.07 -4.41 -2.96
N MET A 109 16.19 -4.94 -2.11
CA MET A 109 16.38 -6.27 -1.53
C MET A 109 16.36 -7.37 -2.59
N ARG A 110 15.43 -7.30 -3.55
CA ARG A 110 15.43 -8.21 -4.71
C ARG A 110 16.72 -8.10 -5.52
N LYS A 111 17.16 -6.87 -5.82
CA LYS A 111 18.43 -6.64 -6.56
C LYS A 111 19.65 -7.21 -5.82
N ARG A 112 19.62 -7.24 -4.49
CA ARG A 112 20.68 -7.78 -3.64
C ARG A 112 20.54 -9.28 -3.35
N GLY A 113 19.51 -9.94 -3.89
CA GLY A 113 19.24 -11.36 -3.63
C GLY A 113 18.76 -11.66 -2.22
N LEU A 114 18.30 -10.64 -1.47
CA LEU A 114 17.76 -10.79 -0.12
C LEU A 114 16.28 -11.17 -0.12
N LEU A 115 15.58 -10.90 -1.23
CA LEU A 115 14.24 -11.41 -1.52
C LEU A 115 14.32 -12.18 -2.83
N THR A 116 13.91 -13.44 -2.80
CA THR A 116 14.07 -14.40 -3.91
C THR A 116 12.74 -14.88 -4.48
N GLY A 117 11.63 -14.61 -3.80
CA GLY A 117 10.30 -15.02 -4.25
C GLY A 117 9.96 -14.50 -5.64
N ASP A 118 9.48 -15.40 -6.49
CA ASP A 118 9.02 -15.08 -7.85
C ASP A 118 7.61 -14.45 -7.84
N THR A 119 6.81 -14.82 -6.84
CA THR A 119 5.45 -14.31 -6.67
C THR A 119 5.37 -13.25 -5.57
N LEU A 120 4.33 -12.40 -5.63
CA LEU A 120 4.10 -11.38 -4.61
C LEU A 120 3.87 -12.00 -3.22
N ALA A 121 3.10 -13.09 -3.14
CA ALA A 121 2.85 -13.80 -1.90
C ALA A 121 4.13 -14.38 -1.27
N GLN A 122 5.02 -14.95 -2.08
CA GLN A 122 6.33 -15.43 -1.59
C GLN A 122 7.18 -14.29 -1.05
N GLN A 123 7.27 -13.17 -1.78
CA GLN A 123 8.03 -12.00 -1.32
C GLN A 123 7.45 -11.43 -0.01
N ALA A 124 6.13 -11.39 0.13
CA ALA A 124 5.49 -10.98 1.38
C ALA A 124 5.83 -11.95 2.52
N SER A 125 5.78 -13.26 2.27
CA SER A 125 6.16 -14.28 3.25
C SER A 125 7.62 -14.16 3.69
N GLU A 126 8.55 -13.95 2.76
CA GLU A 126 9.96 -13.71 3.06
C GLU A 126 10.16 -12.48 3.96
N LEU A 127 9.39 -11.41 3.72
CA LEU A 127 9.42 -10.22 4.57
C LEU A 127 8.84 -10.50 5.96
N VAL A 128 7.71 -11.20 6.06
CA VAL A 128 7.11 -11.61 7.34
C VAL A 128 8.11 -12.40 8.17
N GLU A 129 8.81 -13.36 7.56
CA GLU A 129 9.86 -14.15 8.20
C GLU A 129 11.05 -13.30 8.63
N LEU A 130 11.59 -12.46 7.72
CA LEU A 130 12.73 -11.59 7.99
C LEU A 130 12.44 -10.62 9.15
N PHE A 131 11.25 -10.04 9.15
CA PHE A 131 10.81 -9.10 10.19
C PHE A 131 10.34 -9.79 11.47
N GLN A 132 10.15 -11.11 11.48
CA GLN A 132 9.65 -11.89 12.62
C GLN A 132 8.32 -11.35 13.13
N ILE A 133 7.40 -11.11 12.19
CA ILE A 133 6.03 -10.68 12.44
C ILE A 133 5.07 -11.82 12.10
N ALA A 134 3.82 -11.77 12.59
CA ALA A 134 2.84 -12.82 12.30
C ALA A 134 2.16 -12.57 10.95
N TYR A 135 1.89 -11.29 10.64
CA TYR A 135 1.21 -10.85 9.44
C TYR A 135 1.95 -9.65 8.81
N ILE A 136 1.78 -9.44 7.50
CA ILE A 136 2.47 -8.34 6.78
C ILE A 136 1.96 -6.95 7.22
N GLU A 137 0.78 -6.91 7.82
CA GLU A 137 0.16 -5.72 8.40
C GLU A 137 0.78 -5.32 9.75
N ASP A 138 1.45 -6.25 10.42
CA ASP A 138 2.06 -5.98 11.72
C ASP A 138 3.21 -4.98 11.61
N THR A 139 3.47 -4.28 12.71
CA THR A 139 4.60 -3.35 12.81
C THR A 139 5.79 -4.05 13.45
N PRO A 140 6.95 -4.18 12.75
CA PRO A 140 8.11 -4.85 13.31
C PRO A 140 8.70 -4.04 14.46
N ARG A 141 9.14 -4.75 15.51
CA ARG A 141 9.83 -4.16 16.66
C ARG A 141 11.30 -4.56 16.64
N PHE A 142 12.17 -3.59 16.88
CA PHE A 142 13.61 -3.80 16.95
C PHE A 142 14.12 -3.34 18.32
N LEU A 143 14.90 -4.19 18.98
CA LEU A 143 15.68 -3.82 20.16
C LEU A 143 17.00 -3.20 19.70
N ALA A 144 16.92 -2.04 19.03
CA ALA A 144 18.07 -1.35 18.48
C ALA A 144 18.42 -0.14 19.36
N ALA A 145 19.53 -0.22 20.10
CA ALA A 145 20.08 0.88 20.89
C ALA A 145 21.16 1.69 20.15
N ALA A 146 21.16 1.64 18.81
CA ALA A 146 22.14 2.35 18.01
C ALA A 146 22.00 3.87 18.21
N ARG A 147 23.12 4.57 18.43
CA ARG A 147 23.12 6.02 18.58
C ARG A 147 22.54 6.68 17.33
N ARG A 148 21.50 7.48 17.52
CA ARG A 148 20.87 8.29 16.47
C ARG A 148 20.82 9.74 16.92
N SER A 149 21.16 10.66 16.03
CA SER A 149 20.91 12.09 16.24
C SER A 149 19.43 12.44 16.13
N ASN A 150 18.65 11.61 15.44
CA ASN A 150 17.21 11.71 15.23
C ASN A 150 16.44 10.60 15.98
N SER A 151 16.57 10.56 17.31
CA SER A 151 15.94 9.53 18.15
C SER A 151 14.42 9.48 18.03
N ASP A 152 13.81 10.62 17.72
CA ASP A 152 12.34 10.79 17.72
C ASP A 152 11.71 10.40 16.38
N GLU A 153 12.52 10.12 15.35
CA GLU A 153 12.07 9.70 14.02
C GLU A 153 11.99 8.18 13.91
N GLU A 154 10.90 7.68 13.34
CA GLU A 154 10.81 6.27 12.98
C GLU A 154 11.95 5.85 12.04
N PRO A 155 12.51 4.64 12.21
CA PRO A 155 13.50 4.12 11.27
C PRO A 155 12.92 4.05 9.85
N THR A 156 13.72 4.45 8.86
CA THR A 156 13.34 4.33 7.45
C THR A 156 13.16 2.86 7.05
N PRO A 157 12.42 2.55 5.97
CA PRO A 157 12.28 1.16 5.49
C PRO A 157 13.63 0.48 5.26
N THR A 158 14.63 1.21 4.75
CA THR A 158 15.99 0.69 4.58
C THR A 158 16.67 0.38 5.91
N GLN A 159 16.51 1.23 6.93
CA GLN A 159 17.03 0.97 8.27
C GLN A 159 16.33 -0.21 8.93
N LYS A 160 14.99 -0.31 8.81
CA LYS A 160 14.21 -1.46 9.28
C LYS A 160 14.71 -2.76 8.64
N ALA A 161 14.85 -2.78 7.31
CA ALA A 161 15.36 -3.94 6.59
C ALA A 161 16.81 -4.29 6.99
N TRP A 162 17.69 -3.29 7.14
CA TRP A 162 19.07 -3.52 7.58
C TRP A 162 19.12 -4.13 8.99
N LEU A 163 18.35 -3.59 9.94
CA LEU A 163 18.24 -4.15 11.30
C LEU A 163 17.73 -5.59 11.28
N ALA A 164 16.74 -5.88 10.44
CA ALA A 164 16.20 -7.23 10.30
C ALA A 164 17.24 -8.20 9.72
N CYS A 165 17.99 -7.80 8.69
CA CYS A 165 19.09 -8.59 8.14
C CYS A 165 20.21 -8.81 9.16
N ALA A 166 20.61 -7.78 9.90
CA ALA A 166 21.62 -7.89 10.94
C ALA A 166 21.19 -8.86 12.04
N ARG A 167 19.92 -8.81 12.47
CA ARG A 167 19.36 -9.77 13.42
C ARG A 167 19.37 -11.19 12.87
N LYS A 168 18.92 -11.40 11.63
CA LYS A 168 18.92 -12.73 10.99
C LYS A 168 20.32 -13.31 10.96
N HIS A 169 21.31 -12.53 10.53
CA HIS A 169 22.69 -12.98 10.50
C HIS A 169 23.25 -13.26 11.90
N ALA A 170 22.95 -12.41 12.89
CA ALA A 170 23.39 -12.62 14.26
C ALA A 170 22.84 -13.92 14.88
N GLN A 171 21.65 -14.37 14.46
CA GLN A 171 21.07 -15.65 14.93
C GLN A 171 21.81 -16.88 14.36
N GLU A 172 22.56 -16.73 13.27
CA GLU A 172 23.38 -17.80 12.68
C GLU A 172 24.74 -17.93 13.39
N ILE A 173 25.15 -16.91 14.14
CA ILE A 173 26.43 -16.89 14.87
C ILE A 173 26.25 -17.57 16.23
N SER A 174 26.90 -18.71 16.42
CA SER A 174 27.01 -19.36 17.74
C SER A 174 28.03 -18.62 18.60
N VAL A 175 27.59 -18.11 19.75
CA VAL A 175 28.45 -17.42 20.73
C VAL A 175 28.38 -18.12 22.08
N SER A 176 29.47 -18.02 22.85
CA SER A 176 29.49 -18.51 24.24
C SER A 176 28.54 -17.69 25.13
N THR A 177 28.12 -18.27 26.26
CA THR A 177 27.34 -17.56 27.26
C THR A 177 28.04 -16.26 27.67
N TYR A 178 27.26 -15.19 27.81
CA TYR A 178 27.77 -13.89 28.19
C TYR A 178 28.49 -13.95 29.55
N ASP A 179 29.76 -13.58 29.57
CA ASP A 179 30.60 -13.49 30.76
C ASP A 179 30.83 -12.00 31.11
N PRO A 180 30.11 -11.44 32.10
CA PRO A 180 30.26 -10.04 32.49
C PRO A 180 31.65 -9.72 33.07
N ALA A 181 32.24 -10.65 33.83
CA ALA A 181 33.57 -10.44 34.42
C ALA A 181 34.65 -10.42 33.32
N GLY A 182 34.53 -11.33 32.34
CA GLY A 182 35.40 -11.35 31.17
C GLY A 182 35.30 -10.06 30.34
N LEU A 183 34.10 -9.48 30.20
CA LEU A 183 33.92 -8.20 29.51
C LEU A 183 34.59 -7.04 30.25
N GLU A 184 34.41 -6.94 31.57
CA GLU A 184 35.06 -5.89 32.39
C GLU A 184 36.59 -5.99 32.29
N GLN A 185 37.14 -7.20 32.41
CA GLN A 185 38.57 -7.43 32.29
C GLN A 185 39.11 -7.05 30.90
N LEU A 186 38.36 -7.37 29.83
CA LEU A 186 38.71 -6.97 28.47
C LEU A 186 38.69 -5.44 28.33
N ALA A 187 37.67 -4.76 28.88
CA ALA A 187 37.55 -3.31 28.82
C ALA A 187 38.73 -2.59 29.50
N GLU A 188 39.18 -3.07 30.65
CA GLU A 188 40.35 -2.53 31.36
C GLU A 188 41.66 -2.68 30.57
N GLN A 189 41.76 -3.76 29.77
CA GLN A 189 42.96 -4.09 28.99
C GLN A 189 42.91 -3.54 27.56
N LEU A 190 41.75 -3.10 27.08
CA LEU A 190 41.49 -2.69 25.70
C LEU A 190 42.44 -1.58 25.22
N SER A 191 42.65 -0.56 26.06
CA SER A 191 43.54 0.57 25.76
C SER A 191 45.00 0.14 25.53
N ARG A 192 45.45 -0.90 26.24
CA ARG A 192 46.79 -1.47 26.10
C ARG A 192 46.90 -2.41 24.90
N LEU A 193 45.83 -3.14 24.58
CA LEU A 193 45.77 -4.05 23.42
C LEU A 193 45.70 -3.28 22.10
N LEU A 194 45.02 -2.14 22.07
CA LEU A 194 44.86 -1.29 20.88
C LEU A 194 46.00 -0.28 20.67
N ALA A 195 46.99 -0.25 21.56
CA ALA A 195 48.13 0.65 21.47
C ALA A 195 49.06 0.34 20.27
N ASP A 196 48.96 -0.85 19.68
CA ASP A 196 49.78 -1.30 18.55
C ASP A 196 48.92 -2.08 17.54
N ALA A 197 48.98 -1.67 16.27
CA ALA A 197 48.23 -2.27 15.17
C ALA A 197 48.49 -3.78 14.98
N SER A 198 49.66 -4.27 15.39
CA SER A 198 50.01 -5.70 15.32
C SER A 198 49.24 -6.57 16.34
N LYS A 199 48.76 -5.97 17.43
CA LYS A 199 48.07 -6.67 18.53
C LYS A 199 46.58 -6.87 18.29
N PHE A 200 46.02 -6.31 17.22
CA PHE A 200 44.63 -6.54 16.82
C PHE A 200 44.32 -8.01 16.55
N SER A 201 45.34 -8.80 16.17
CA SER A 201 45.25 -10.25 16.00
C SER A 201 44.93 -11.02 17.30
N THR A 202 45.14 -10.39 18.47
CA THR A 202 44.87 -10.99 19.79
C THR A 202 43.49 -10.68 20.34
N LEU A 203 42.72 -9.81 19.68
CA LEU A 203 41.33 -9.58 20.03
C LEU A 203 40.52 -10.84 19.71
N PRO A 204 39.50 -11.16 20.52
CA PRO A 204 38.54 -12.20 20.16
C PRO A 204 38.03 -11.92 18.76
N SER A 205 38.08 -12.92 17.87
CA SER A 205 37.54 -12.78 16.53
C SER A 205 36.08 -12.35 16.65
N LEU A 206 35.74 -11.15 16.17
CA LEU A 206 34.41 -10.54 16.34
C LEU A 206 33.29 -11.26 15.55
N GLY A 207 33.52 -12.49 15.10
CA GLY A 207 32.55 -13.27 14.32
C GLY A 207 32.18 -12.65 12.97
N ILE A 208 32.84 -11.56 12.55
CA ILE A 208 32.61 -10.94 11.25
C ILE A 208 33.33 -11.80 10.22
N ALA A 209 32.65 -12.84 9.74
CA ALA A 209 33.07 -13.59 8.58
C ALA A 209 33.15 -12.61 7.39
N SER A 210 34.31 -12.60 6.74
CA SER A 210 34.61 -11.88 5.50
C SER A 210 33.72 -12.31 4.35
#